data_AF-A0A3D0VAS1-F1
#
_entry.id   AF-A0A3D0VAS1-F1
#
_cell.length_a   1.000
_cell.length_b   1.000
_cell.length_c   1.000
_cell.angle_alpha   90.00
_cell.angle_beta   90.00
_cell.angle_gamma   90.00
#
_symmetry.space_group_name_H-M   'P 1'
#
loop_
_entity.id
_entity.type
_entity.pdbx_description
1 polymer ?
#
loop_
_entity_poly.entity_id
_entity_poly.type
_entity_poly.pdbx_seq_one_letter_code
_entity_poly.pdbx_strand_id
1 'polypeptide(L)'
;MDIIDTGKVLAKIQAFDNRNVDDPTQIAWQEILEPYMLQDALDAVTHYFKANTGWIMPAHVVERVRDTEQARVRMFKNGCHLNRADEERTLEASGFDSWSDAMKALNRAAATGQITPDAYEAYQESEQTLASVLGSQKAIK
;
A
#
# COMPACT_ATOMS: atom_id res chain seq x y z
N MET A 1 2.01 3.99 -7.27
CA MET A 1 1.66 5.37 -7.67
C MET A 1 2.12 5.62 -9.10
N ASP A 2 1.51 6.57 -9.80
CA ASP A 2 1.92 6.93 -11.18
C ASP A 2 3.02 8.00 -11.20
N ILE A 3 3.39 8.47 -12.39
CA ILE A 3 4.41 9.50 -12.58
C ILE A 3 3.99 10.85 -11.96
N ILE A 4 2.70 11.21 -12.04
CA ILE A 4 2.17 12.47 -11.50
C ILE A 4 2.27 12.45 -9.97
N ASP A 5 1.92 11.33 -9.36
CA ASP A 5 2.05 11.11 -7.92
C ASP A 5 3.51 11.14 -7.47
N THR A 6 4.42 10.54 -8.24
CA THR A 6 5.86 10.62 -7.95
C THR A 6 6.35 12.07 -7.96
N GLY A 7 5.86 12.89 -8.89
CA GLY A 7 6.13 14.32 -8.93
C GLY A 7 5.69 15.05 -7.66
N LYS A 8 4.54 14.67 -7.07
CA LYS A 8 4.09 15.23 -5.78
C LYS A 8 5.03 14.87 -4.63
N VAL A 9 5.55 13.64 -4.60
CA VAL A 9 6.53 13.22 -3.59
C VAL A 9 7.81 14.04 -3.73
N LEU A 10 8.33 14.19 -4.95
CA LEU A 10 9.53 14.97 -5.24
C LEU A 10 9.35 16.46 -4.94
N ALA A 11 8.20 17.04 -5.26
CA ALA A 11 7.88 18.43 -4.93
C ALA A 11 7.88 18.66 -3.41
N LYS A 12 7.35 17.71 -2.63
CA LYS A 12 7.41 17.76 -1.17
C LYS A 12 8.85 17.68 -0.65
N ILE A 13 9.68 16.82 -1.23
CA ILE A 13 11.10 16.72 -0.87
C ILE A 13 11.85 18.01 -1.19
N GLN A 14 11.64 18.56 -2.40
CA GLN A 14 12.23 19.82 -2.84
C GLN A 14 11.89 20.98 -1.88
N ALA A 15 10.68 20.99 -1.31
CA ALA A 15 10.31 22.00 -0.31
C ALA A 15 11.13 21.91 1.00
N PHE A 16 11.75 20.77 1.30
CA PHE A 16 12.61 20.60 2.49
C PHE A 16 14.10 20.83 2.19
N ASP A 17 14.62 20.32 1.07
CA ASP A 17 16.06 20.32 0.78
C ASP A 17 16.49 21.18 -0.41
N ASN A 18 15.53 21.87 -1.04
CA ASN A 18 15.75 22.78 -2.16
C ASN A 18 16.48 22.13 -3.35
N ARG A 19 16.31 20.81 -3.56
CA ARG A 19 16.86 20.12 -4.73
C ARG A 19 16.22 20.60 -6.03
N ASN A 20 16.96 20.50 -7.13
CA ASN A 20 16.38 20.61 -8.46
C ASN A 20 15.79 19.25 -8.85
N VAL A 21 14.57 19.28 -9.38
CA VAL A 21 13.86 18.10 -9.88
C VAL A 21 13.59 18.31 -11.36
N ASP A 22 14.04 17.36 -12.17
CA ASP A 22 13.83 17.31 -13.62
C ASP A 22 13.17 15.98 -14.02
N ASP A 23 12.78 15.86 -15.30
CA ASP A 23 12.10 14.66 -15.81
C ASP A 23 12.92 13.38 -15.59
N PRO A 24 14.25 13.33 -15.85
CA PRO A 24 15.07 12.16 -15.54
C PRO A 24 15.03 11.76 -14.06
N THR A 25 15.09 12.73 -13.14
CA THR A 25 14.97 12.48 -11.70
C THR A 25 13.60 11.88 -11.37
N GLN A 26 12.53 12.41 -11.95
CA GLN A 26 11.18 11.94 -11.71
C GLN A 26 10.96 10.51 -12.22
N ILE A 27 11.48 10.18 -13.39
CA ILE A 27 11.41 8.81 -13.95
C ILE A 27 12.17 7.84 -13.03
N ALA A 28 13.41 8.16 -12.65
CA ALA A 28 14.22 7.29 -11.78
C ALA A 28 13.57 7.06 -10.40
N TRP A 29 12.89 8.06 -9.85
CA TRP A 29 12.14 7.91 -8.61
C TRP A 29 10.86 7.08 -8.82
N GLN A 30 10.17 7.23 -9.95
CA GLN A 30 8.93 6.52 -10.23
C GLN A 30 9.17 5.00 -10.34
N GLU A 31 10.26 4.58 -10.98
CA GLU A 31 10.64 3.16 -11.07
C GLU A 31 10.70 2.48 -9.69
N ILE A 32 11.08 3.22 -8.66
CA ILE A 32 11.21 2.71 -7.29
C ILE A 32 9.89 2.86 -6.52
N LEU A 33 9.18 3.98 -6.71
CA LEU A 33 7.99 4.33 -5.94
C LEU A 33 6.69 3.74 -6.52
N GLU A 34 6.68 3.26 -7.76
CA GLU A 34 5.51 2.70 -8.44
C GLU A 34 4.69 1.72 -7.58
N PRO A 35 5.28 0.79 -6.81
CA PRO A 35 4.48 -0.17 -6.04
C PRO A 35 3.72 0.45 -4.87
N TYR A 36 4.10 1.64 -4.41
CA TYR A 36 3.66 2.21 -3.14
C TYR A 36 2.53 3.24 -3.31
N MET A 37 1.80 3.47 -2.21
CA MET A 37 0.73 4.47 -2.16
C MET A 37 1.30 5.88 -2.01
N LEU A 38 0.72 6.86 -2.72
CA LEU A 38 1.15 8.26 -2.65
C LEU A 38 1.18 8.77 -1.21
N GLN A 39 0.08 8.56 -0.47
CA GLN A 39 -0.06 9.09 0.88
C GLN A 39 1.04 8.57 1.81
N ASP A 40 1.34 7.28 1.77
CA ASP A 40 2.41 6.68 2.58
C ASP A 40 3.79 7.27 2.22
N ALA A 41 4.06 7.49 0.94
CA ALA A 41 5.32 8.09 0.51
C ALA A 41 5.44 9.56 0.97
N LEU A 42 4.36 10.33 0.92
CA LEU A 42 4.34 11.69 1.44
C LEU A 42 4.57 11.70 2.96
N ASP A 43 3.94 10.80 3.69
CA ASP A 43 4.09 10.69 5.15
C ASP A 43 5.50 10.23 5.52
N ALA A 44 6.09 9.30 4.76
CA ALA A 44 7.48 8.88 4.88
C ALA A 44 8.45 10.07 4.72
N VAL A 45 8.23 10.96 3.75
CA VAL A 45 9.04 12.19 3.58
C VAL A 45 8.92 13.09 4.81
N THR A 46 7.71 13.33 5.31
CA THR A 46 7.51 14.12 6.54
C THR A 46 8.22 13.47 7.73
N HIS A 47 8.12 12.15 7.87
CA HIS A 47 8.72 11.44 8.98
C HIS A 47 10.25 11.47 8.91
N TYR A 48 10.83 11.37 7.72
CA TYR A 48 12.27 11.53 7.51
C TYR A 48 12.75 12.91 8.00
N PHE A 49 12.17 14.00 7.49
CA PHE A 49 12.63 15.37 7.80
C PHE A 49 12.28 15.87 9.21
N LYS A 50 11.38 15.18 9.93
CA LYS A 50 11.17 15.42 11.37
C LYS A 50 12.39 15.04 12.21
N ALA A 51 13.15 14.03 11.79
CA ALA A 51 14.25 13.46 12.56
C ALA A 51 15.62 13.62 11.91
N ASN A 52 15.66 13.98 10.62
CA ASN A 52 16.89 14.03 9.81
C ASN A 52 16.94 15.34 9.03
N THR A 53 18.15 15.88 8.89
CA THR A 53 18.41 17.08 8.08
C THR A 53 19.18 16.78 6.79
N GLY A 54 19.52 15.51 6.57
CA GLY A 54 20.33 15.07 5.43
C GLY A 54 19.54 14.94 4.13
N TRP A 55 20.27 14.68 3.05
CA TRP A 55 19.67 14.42 1.74
C TRP A 55 18.89 13.11 1.71
N ILE A 56 17.61 13.16 1.36
CA ILE A 56 16.76 11.97 1.25
C ILE A 56 16.92 11.28 -0.12
N MET A 57 16.82 9.96 -0.12
CA MET A 57 16.96 9.10 -1.30
C MET A 57 15.73 8.17 -1.37
N PRO A 58 15.39 7.59 -2.54
CA PRO A 58 14.21 6.73 -2.67
C PRO A 58 14.17 5.60 -1.63
N ALA A 59 15.32 4.98 -1.34
CA ALA A 59 15.42 3.90 -0.36
C ALA A 59 14.94 4.31 1.05
N HIS A 60 15.22 5.55 1.47
CA HIS A 60 14.77 6.09 2.77
C HIS A 60 13.25 6.25 2.84
N VAL A 61 12.61 6.57 1.70
CA VAL A 61 11.15 6.64 1.59
C VAL A 61 10.57 5.24 1.63
N VAL A 62 11.11 4.31 0.82
CA VAL A 62 10.66 2.91 0.76
C VAL A 62 10.73 2.22 2.12
N GLU A 63 11.83 2.40 2.86
CA GLU A 63 11.99 1.88 4.23
C GLU A 63 10.81 2.29 5.12
N ARG A 64 10.50 3.59 5.18
CA ARG A 64 9.44 4.15 6.02
C ARG A 64 8.04 3.76 5.56
N VAL A 65 7.83 3.65 4.24
CA VAL A 65 6.57 3.13 3.70
C VAL A 65 6.38 1.69 4.15
N ARG A 66 7.40 0.84 4.04
CA ARG A 66 7.33 -0.56 4.49
C ARG A 66 7.08 -0.66 6.00
N ASP A 67 7.68 0.20 6.80
CA ASP A 67 7.39 0.25 8.24
C ASP A 67 5.91 0.58 8.50
N THR A 68 5.36 1.51 7.74
CA THR A 68 3.94 1.90 7.81
C THR A 68 3.03 0.74 7.37
N GLU A 69 3.34 0.08 6.25
CA GLU A 69 2.62 -1.08 5.77
C GLU A 69 2.65 -2.24 6.79
N GLN A 70 3.82 -2.51 7.38
CA GLN A 70 3.96 -3.52 8.43
C GLN A 70 3.18 -3.15 9.69
N ALA A 71 3.18 -1.87 10.09
CA ALA A 71 2.40 -1.42 11.24
C ALA A 71 0.90 -1.67 11.02
N ARG A 72 0.38 -1.44 9.81
CA ARG A 72 -1.00 -1.78 9.44
C ARG A 72 -1.25 -3.29 9.48
N VAL A 73 -0.37 -4.11 8.91
CA VAL A 73 -0.51 -5.58 8.96
C VAL A 73 -0.50 -6.10 10.40
N ARG A 74 0.30 -5.52 11.30
CA ARG A 74 0.34 -5.91 12.72
C ARG A 74 -0.96 -5.64 13.47
N MET A 75 -1.86 -4.80 12.93
CA MET A 75 -3.20 -4.60 13.52
C MET A 75 -4.07 -5.87 13.40
N PHE A 76 -3.77 -6.73 12.43
CA PHE A 76 -4.42 -8.03 12.23
C PHE A 76 -3.72 -9.09 13.09
N LYS A 77 -4.05 -9.13 14.38
CA LYS A 77 -3.35 -9.91 15.43
C LYS A 77 -3.07 -11.38 15.08
N ASN A 78 -3.96 -12.02 14.31
CA ASN A 78 -3.86 -13.44 13.94
C ASN A 78 -3.44 -13.65 12.47
N GLY A 79 -2.93 -12.60 11.81
CA GLY A 79 -2.76 -12.59 10.36
C GLY A 79 -4.09 -12.38 9.63
N CYS A 80 -4.00 -12.24 8.31
CA CYS A 80 -5.16 -12.19 7.43
C CYS A 80 -5.35 -13.55 6.76
N HIS A 81 -6.58 -14.05 6.69
CA HIS A 81 -6.95 -15.29 6.02
C HIS A 81 -8.14 -15.03 5.11
N LEU A 82 -8.30 -15.84 4.06
CA LEU A 82 -9.49 -15.73 3.22
C LEU A 82 -10.73 -16.16 4.00
N ASN A 83 -11.87 -15.54 3.71
CA ASN A 83 -13.15 -16.03 4.22
C ASN A 83 -13.61 -17.24 3.40
N ARG A 84 -14.70 -17.88 3.86
CA ARG A 84 -15.27 -19.07 3.23
C ARG A 84 -15.56 -18.88 1.73
N ALA A 85 -16.21 -17.78 1.35
CA ALA A 85 -16.58 -17.53 -0.04
C ALA A 85 -15.37 -17.44 -0.97
N ASP A 86 -14.29 -16.79 -0.52
CA ASP A 86 -13.05 -16.71 -1.28
C ASP A 86 -12.28 -18.04 -1.29
N GLU A 87 -12.28 -18.79 -0.18
CA GLU A 87 -11.71 -20.13 -0.13
C GLU A 87 -12.39 -21.07 -1.13
N GLU A 88 -13.73 -21.15 -1.12
CA GLU A 88 -14.53 -21.97 -2.04
C GLU A 88 -14.23 -21.59 -3.51
N ARG A 89 -14.20 -20.29 -3.81
CA ARG A 89 -13.84 -19.79 -5.15
C ARG A 89 -12.43 -20.22 -5.59
N THR A 90 -11.44 -20.21 -4.68
CA THR A 90 -10.07 -20.64 -5.02
C THR A 90 -9.98 -22.16 -5.24
N LEU A 91 -10.82 -22.95 -4.58
CA LEU A 91 -10.91 -24.40 -4.79
C LEU A 91 -11.56 -24.72 -6.14
N GLU A 92 -12.62 -24.00 -6.51
CA GLU A 92 -13.31 -24.15 -7.80
C GLU A 92 -12.45 -23.73 -9.00
N ALA A 93 -11.60 -22.70 -8.83
CA ALA A 93 -10.73 -22.20 -9.89
C ALA A 93 -9.61 -23.18 -10.30
N SER A 94 -9.46 -24.32 -9.60
CA SER A 94 -8.54 -25.42 -9.96
C SER A 94 -7.10 -24.98 -10.25
N GLY A 95 -6.45 -24.29 -9.28
CA GLY A 95 -5.03 -23.97 -9.37
C GLY A 95 -4.45 -23.37 -8.09
N PHE A 96 -3.23 -23.79 -7.72
CA PHE A 96 -2.46 -23.22 -6.59
C PHE A 96 -2.25 -21.70 -6.74
N ASP A 97 -2.14 -21.22 -7.98
CA ASP A 97 -1.98 -19.79 -8.28
C ASP A 97 -3.20 -18.97 -7.84
N SER A 98 -4.41 -19.53 -7.91
CA SER A 98 -5.64 -18.82 -7.51
C SER A 98 -5.66 -18.50 -6.01
N TRP A 99 -5.30 -19.47 -5.17
CA TRP A 99 -5.19 -19.26 -3.72
C TRP A 99 -4.06 -18.27 -3.39
N SER A 100 -2.88 -18.47 -4.00
CA SER A 100 -1.72 -17.61 -3.80
C SER A 100 -2.02 -16.14 -4.15
N ASP A 101 -2.73 -15.91 -5.26
CA ASP A 101 -3.08 -14.57 -5.72
C ASP A 101 -4.17 -13.92 -4.85
N ALA A 102 -5.17 -14.67 -4.41
CA ALA A 102 -6.17 -14.17 -3.46
C ALA A 102 -5.52 -13.78 -2.13
N MET A 103 -4.60 -14.60 -1.62
CA MET A 103 -3.86 -14.31 -0.39
C MET A 103 -2.91 -13.11 -0.55
N LYS A 104 -2.23 -12.97 -1.70
CA LYS A 104 -1.44 -11.77 -2.03
C LYS A 104 -2.34 -10.52 -2.06
N ALA A 105 -3.52 -10.62 -2.66
CA ALA A 105 -4.47 -9.51 -2.74
C ALA A 105 -4.93 -9.07 -1.34
N LEU A 106 -5.27 -10.02 -0.47
CA LEU A 106 -5.66 -9.73 0.92
C LEU A 106 -4.53 -9.09 1.72
N ASN A 107 -3.32 -9.66 1.67
CA ASN A 107 -2.16 -9.09 2.35
C ASN A 107 -1.82 -7.70 1.81
N ARG A 108 -1.95 -7.48 0.50
CA ARG A 108 -1.74 -6.14 -0.09
C ARG A 108 -2.80 -5.16 0.36
N ALA A 109 -4.07 -5.57 0.43
CA ALA A 109 -5.15 -4.73 0.93
C ALA A 109 -4.90 -4.31 2.39
N ALA A 110 -4.45 -5.24 3.23
CA ALA A 110 -4.08 -4.95 4.62
C ALA A 110 -2.87 -4.00 4.70
N ALA A 111 -1.80 -4.29 3.95
CA ALA A 111 -0.60 -3.47 3.90
C ALA A 111 -0.86 -2.04 3.44
N THR A 112 -1.74 -1.85 2.45
CA THR A 112 -2.10 -0.53 1.91
C THR A 112 -3.20 0.18 2.68
N GLY A 113 -3.78 -0.46 3.71
CA GLY A 113 -4.91 0.07 4.46
C GLY A 113 -6.23 0.12 3.66
N GLN A 114 -6.30 -0.55 2.50
CA GLN A 114 -7.55 -0.69 1.75
C GLN A 114 -8.57 -1.51 2.53
N ILE A 115 -8.14 -2.43 3.40
CA ILE A 115 -9.00 -3.08 4.37
C ILE A 115 -8.55 -2.72 5.78
N THR A 116 -9.47 -2.29 6.62
CA THR A 116 -9.23 -2.04 8.06
C THR A 116 -9.51 -3.32 8.87
N PRO A 117 -9.05 -3.42 10.13
CA PRO A 117 -9.39 -4.55 10.99
C PRO A 117 -10.91 -4.78 11.11
N ASP A 118 -11.69 -3.73 11.36
CA ASP A 118 -13.15 -3.82 11.48
C ASP A 118 -13.79 -4.30 10.17
N ALA A 119 -13.32 -3.81 9.02
CA ALA A 119 -13.80 -4.26 7.71
C ALA A 119 -13.39 -5.70 7.39
N TYR A 120 -12.24 -6.13 7.90
CA TYR A 120 -11.79 -7.51 7.80
C TYR A 120 -12.64 -8.46 8.65
N GLU A 121 -12.99 -8.07 9.88
CA GLU A 121 -13.94 -8.83 10.71
C GLU A 121 -15.29 -8.99 10.00
N ALA A 122 -15.83 -7.89 9.44
CA ALA A 122 -17.05 -7.95 8.63
C ALA A 122 -16.89 -8.84 7.38
N TYR A 123 -15.73 -8.81 6.73
CA TYR A 123 -15.42 -9.69 5.60
C TYR A 123 -15.42 -11.18 6.01
N GLN A 124 -14.81 -11.52 7.15
CA GLN A 124 -14.77 -12.88 7.69
C GLN A 124 -16.16 -13.44 8.00
N GLU A 125 -17.07 -12.60 8.49
CA GLU A 125 -18.45 -12.99 8.83
C GLU A 125 -19.40 -13.01 7.62
N SER A 126 -18.95 -12.50 6.48
CA SER A 126 -19.77 -12.37 5.27
C SER A 126 -19.53 -13.50 4.26
N GLU A 127 -20.52 -13.71 3.39
CA GLU A 127 -20.39 -14.54 2.18
C GLU A 127 -19.90 -13.72 0.96
N GLN A 128 -19.35 -12.52 1.19
CA GLN A 128 -18.86 -11.66 0.12
C GLN A 128 -17.39 -11.92 -0.18
N THR A 129 -17.03 -11.85 -1.47
CA THR A 129 -15.62 -11.92 -1.87
C THR A 129 -14.86 -10.64 -1.49
N LEU A 130 -13.55 -10.75 -1.28
CA LEU A 130 -12.68 -9.60 -1.00
C LEU A 130 -12.82 -8.51 -2.07
N ALA A 131 -12.94 -8.90 -3.34
CA ALA A 131 -13.13 -7.96 -4.45
C ALA A 131 -14.43 -7.14 -4.29
N SER A 132 -15.51 -7.75 -3.82
CA SER A 132 -16.78 -7.08 -3.53
C SER A 132 -16.65 -6.07 -2.39
N VAL A 133 -15.97 -6.46 -1.31
CA VAL A 133 -15.74 -5.62 -0.13
C VAL A 133 -14.90 -4.39 -0.50
N LEU A 134 -13.77 -4.60 -1.19
CA LEU A 134 -12.87 -3.51 -1.61
C LEU A 134 -13.51 -2.59 -2.66
N GLY A 135 -14.36 -3.14 -3.54
CA GLY A 135 -15.14 -2.35 -4.52
C GLY A 135 -16.21 -1.47 -3.87
N SER A 136 -16.87 -1.99 -2.83
CA SER A 136 -17.92 -1.26 -2.09
C SER A 136 -17.36 -0.09 -1.28
N GLN A 137 -16.12 -0.18 -0.80
CA GLN A 137 -15.46 0.89 -0.02
C GLN A 137 -15.04 2.10 -0.86
N LYS A 138 -14.84 1.96 -2.18
CA LYS A 138 -14.51 3.09 -3.08
C LYS A 138 -15.69 4.02 -3.37
N ALA A 139 -16.91 3.69 -2.91
CA ALA A 139 -18.12 4.43 -3.24
C ALA A 139 -18.40 5.66 -2.36
N ILE A 140 -17.61 5.91 -1.31
CA ILE A 140 -17.78 7.09 -0.45
C ILE A 140 -16.69 8.10 -0.79
N LYS A 141 -17.05 9.10 -1.59
CA LYS A 141 -16.27 10.30 -1.90
C LYS A 141 -16.43 11.35 -0.80
#